data_AF-A0A2W4RFD3-F1
#
_entry.id   AF-A0A2W4RFD3-F1
#
_cell.length_a   1.000
_cell.length_b   1.000
_cell.length_c   1.000
_cell.angle_alpha   90.00
_cell.angle_beta   90.00
_cell.angle_gamma   90.00
#
_symmetry.space_group_name_H-M   'P 1'
#
loop_
_entity.id
_entity.type
_entity.pdbx_description
1 polymer ?
#
loop_
_entity_poly.entity_id
_entity_poly.type
_entity_poly.pdbx_seq_one_letter_code
_entity_poly.pdbx_strand_id
1 'polypeptide(L)'
;MNASLSKNIEYKSVTILPTFEKVHALLADIHLYLFGSEGNLIMEQAVRRGKATLFATEDEWRNGRIVLAPQLDDFVDKPLTLEAARGHLVFEAVLGYENTQSSYELPPVPEDVWRWWLVHSLWESVGGTLKKKSRLSIW
;
A
#
# COMPACT_ATOMS: atom_id res chain seq x y z
N MET A 1 23.08 30.39 23.83
CA MET A 1 23.08 28.91 23.96
C MET A 1 21.70 28.42 23.56
N ASN A 2 21.52 28.03 22.30
CA ASN A 2 20.25 27.48 21.83
C ASN A 2 20.28 25.97 22.06
N ALA A 3 19.53 25.50 23.06
CA ALA A 3 19.27 24.09 23.23
C ALA A 3 18.34 23.64 22.10
N SER A 4 18.91 23.06 21.04
CA SER A 4 18.14 22.28 20.08
C SER A 4 17.55 21.08 20.82
N LEU A 5 16.29 21.20 21.23
CA LEU A 5 15.45 20.09 21.63
C LEU A 5 15.27 19.18 20.41
N SER A 6 16.17 18.21 20.24
CA SER A 6 15.93 17.07 19.38
C SER A 6 14.72 16.34 19.95
N LYS A 7 13.52 16.61 19.42
CA LYS A 7 12.34 15.80 19.69
C LYS A 7 12.73 14.37 19.34
N ASN A 8 12.74 13.50 20.34
CA ASN A 8 12.95 12.08 20.13
C ASN A 8 11.72 11.59 19.35
N ILE A 9 11.91 11.25 18.08
CA ILE A 9 10.83 10.80 17.22
C ILE A 9 10.60 9.32 17.55
N GLU A 10 9.48 9.04 18.22
CA GLU A 10 9.10 7.68 18.56
C GLU A 10 8.29 7.07 17.42
N TYR A 11 8.77 5.93 16.92
CA TYR A 11 8.08 5.13 15.90
C TYR A 11 7.30 4.01 16.57
N LYS A 12 6.06 3.79 16.11
CA LYS A 12 5.21 2.69 16.57
C LYS A 12 4.98 1.69 15.46
N SER A 13 5.18 0.42 15.80
CA SER A 13 4.85 -0.69 14.92
C SER A 13 3.39 -1.07 15.06
N VAL A 14 2.64 -1.07 13.97
CA VAL A 14 1.23 -1.46 13.96
C VAL A 14 1.03 -2.53 12.89
N THR A 15 0.36 -3.61 13.26
CA THR A 15 0.01 -4.69 12.34
C THR A 15 -1.37 -4.43 11.74
N ILE A 16 -1.45 -4.40 10.42
CA ILE A 16 -2.69 -4.21 9.68
C ILE A 16 -3.15 -5.54 9.08
N LEU A 17 -4.42 -5.85 9.29
CA LEU A 17 -5.09 -7.07 8.83
C LEU A 17 -6.12 -6.68 7.75
N PRO A 18 -5.74 -6.74 6.46
CA PRO A 18 -6.70 -6.56 5.38
C PRO A 18 -7.64 -7.76 5.27
N THR A 19 -8.92 -7.50 5.04
CA THR A 19 -9.93 -8.51 4.71
C THR A 19 -10.55 -8.19 3.34
N PHE A 20 -11.19 -9.18 2.71
CA PHE A 20 -11.72 -9.07 1.35
C PHE A 20 -13.10 -9.70 1.29
N GLU A 21 -14.06 -9.02 0.68
CA GLU A 21 -15.42 -9.55 0.56
C GLU A 21 -15.47 -10.81 -0.31
N LYS A 22 -16.11 -11.87 0.20
CA LYS A 22 -16.38 -13.13 -0.53
C LYS A 22 -15.15 -13.84 -1.09
N VAL A 23 -13.96 -13.51 -0.58
CA VAL A 23 -12.72 -14.19 -0.90
C VAL A 23 -12.41 -15.19 0.21
N HIS A 24 -12.23 -16.45 -0.18
CA HIS A 24 -11.80 -17.52 0.73
C HIS A 24 -10.34 -17.94 0.50
N ALA A 25 -9.64 -17.29 -0.45
CA ALA A 25 -8.28 -17.60 -0.86
C ALA A 25 -7.33 -16.40 -0.67
N LEU A 26 -6.03 -16.63 -0.77
CA LEU A 26 -5.05 -15.55 -0.68
C LEU A 26 -5.01 -14.77 -2.00
N LEU A 27 -5.20 -13.46 -1.96
CA LEU A 27 -4.81 -12.60 -3.08
C LEU A 27 -3.29 -12.43 -3.04
N ALA A 28 -2.61 -12.84 -4.11
CA ALA A 28 -1.17 -12.62 -4.25
C ALA A 28 -0.90 -11.14 -4.56
N ASP A 29 0.27 -10.65 -4.14
CA ASP A 29 0.84 -9.35 -4.53
C ASP A 29 0.03 -8.10 -4.12
N ILE A 30 -0.70 -8.19 -3.01
CA ILE A 30 -1.30 -7.01 -2.36
C ILE A 30 -0.26 -6.31 -1.48
N HIS A 31 -0.17 -4.99 -1.64
CA HIS A 31 0.69 -4.09 -0.89
C HIS A 31 -0.16 -3.11 -0.09
N LEU A 32 0.41 -2.69 1.03
CA LEU A 32 -0.17 -1.69 1.90
C LEU A 32 0.75 -0.46 1.90
N TYR A 33 0.15 0.67 1.63
CA TYR A 33 0.83 1.96 1.49
C TYR A 33 0.32 2.89 2.58
N LEU A 34 1.24 3.57 3.26
CA LEU A 34 0.94 4.68 4.16
C LEU A 34 1.37 5.97 3.47
N PHE A 35 0.41 6.83 3.18
CA PHE A 35 0.65 8.18 2.69
C PHE A 35 0.51 9.19 3.82
N GLY A 36 1.36 10.21 3.83
CA GLY A 36 1.24 11.33 4.76
C GLY A 36 0.05 12.22 4.42
N SER A 37 -0.22 13.20 5.29
CA SER A 37 -1.27 14.20 5.07
C SER A 37 -1.07 15.04 3.81
N GLU A 38 0.18 15.22 3.38
CA GLU A 38 0.55 15.91 2.14
C GLU A 38 0.41 15.02 0.89
N GLY A 39 0.05 13.74 1.05
CA GLY A 39 -0.10 12.79 -0.06
C GLY A 39 1.21 12.13 -0.54
N ASN A 40 2.34 12.39 0.13
CA ASN A 40 3.60 11.72 -0.14
C ASN A 40 3.63 10.32 0.48
N LEU A 41 4.25 9.35 -0.20
CA LEU A 41 4.45 8.01 0.35
C LEU A 41 5.41 8.07 1.56
N ILE A 42 4.96 7.57 2.70
CA ILE A 42 5.78 7.38 3.90
C ILE A 42 6.38 5.98 3.90
N MET A 43 5.54 4.96 3.67
CA MET A 43 5.94 3.56 3.76
C MET A 43 5.10 2.67 2.85
N GLU A 44 5.73 1.62 2.34
CA GLU A 44 5.10 0.54 1.60
C GLU A 44 5.49 -0.80 2.25
N GLN A 45 4.52 -1.71 2.36
CA GLN A 45 4.75 -3.05 2.87
C GLN A 45 3.88 -4.07 2.16
N ALA A 46 4.50 -5.11 1.59
CA ALA A 46 3.78 -6.24 1.03
C ALA A 46 2.97 -6.98 2.12
N VAL A 47 1.73 -7.32 1.82
CA VAL A 47 0.86 -8.14 2.67
C VAL A 47 1.32 -9.59 2.58
N ARG A 48 1.79 -10.15 3.70
CA ARG A 48 2.27 -11.53 3.78
C ARG A 48 1.44 -12.29 4.79
N ARG A 49 0.91 -13.44 4.39
CA ARG A 49 0.04 -14.30 5.24
C ARG A 49 -1.14 -13.51 5.84
N GLY A 50 -1.77 -12.65 5.03
CA GLY A 50 -2.95 -11.87 5.43
C GLY A 50 -2.67 -10.69 6.36
N LYS A 51 -1.42 -10.25 6.50
CA LYS A 51 -1.07 -9.08 7.33
C LYS A 51 0.12 -8.29 6.79
N ALA A 52 0.21 -7.02 7.17
CA ALA A 52 1.37 -6.16 6.96
C ALA A 52 1.70 -5.43 8.27
N THR A 53 2.97 -5.16 8.53
CA THR A 53 3.38 -4.37 9.71
C THR A 53 4.04 -3.10 9.21
N LEU A 54 3.51 -1.95 9.62
CA LEU A 54 4.08 -0.64 9.31
C LEU A 54 4.72 -0.04 10.55
N PHE A 55 5.69 0.85 10.32
CA PHE A 55 6.34 1.64 11.35
C PHE A 55 6.19 3.11 10.99
N ALA A 56 5.46 3.86 11.81
CA ALA A 56 5.26 5.28 11.61
C ALA A 56 5.17 6.00 12.95
N THR A 57 5.37 7.30 12.93
CA THR A 57 5.19 8.18 14.08
C THR A 57 3.71 8.32 14.43
N GLU A 58 3.42 8.76 15.64
CA GLU A 58 2.03 8.98 16.07
C GLU A 58 1.29 10.01 15.19
N ASP A 59 1.99 11.04 14.70
CA ASP A 59 1.41 12.04 13.81
C ASP A 59 1.05 11.45 12.44
N GLU A 60 1.95 10.65 11.86
CA GLU A 60 1.71 9.95 10.60
C GLU A 60 0.58 8.94 10.72
N TRP A 61 0.44 8.27 11.85
CA TRP A 61 -0.70 7.37 12.10
C TRP A 61 -2.04 8.11 12.21
N ARG A 62 -2.06 9.28 12.86
CA ARG A 62 -3.28 10.10 13.01
C ARG A 62 -3.70 10.78 11.72
N ASN A 63 -2.72 11.30 10.97
CA ASN A 63 -3.00 12.17 9.83
C ASN A 63 -2.83 11.48 8.48
N GLY A 64 -2.18 10.32 8.45
CA GLY A 64 -1.91 9.57 7.23
C GLY A 64 -3.15 8.90 6.64
N ARG A 65 -2.94 8.28 5.48
CA ARG A 65 -3.95 7.51 4.74
C ARG A 65 -3.37 6.15 4.42
N ILE A 66 -4.08 5.10 4.83
CA ILE A 66 -3.75 3.74 4.44
C ILE A 66 -4.44 3.42 3.13
N VAL A 67 -3.66 2.85 2.22
CA VAL A 67 -4.14 2.41 0.92
C VAL A 67 -3.72 0.97 0.71
N LEU A 68 -4.67 0.17 0.24
CA LEU A 68 -4.45 -1.19 -0.25
C LEU A 68 -4.56 -1.20 -1.77
N ALA A 69 -3.58 -1.83 -2.41
CA ALA A 69 -3.57 -2.02 -3.86
C ALA A 69 -2.62 -3.16 -4.22
N PRO A 70 -2.65 -3.67 -5.47
CA PRO A 70 -1.52 -4.40 -6.03
C PRO A 70 -0.25 -3.54 -6.02
N GLN A 71 0.89 -4.17 -6.27
CA GLN A 71 2.15 -3.45 -6.45
C GLN A 71 2.04 -2.42 -7.59
N LEU A 72 2.35 -1.15 -7.30
CA LEU A 72 2.26 -0.04 -8.24
C LEU A 72 3.62 0.22 -8.93
N ASP A 73 3.96 -0.60 -9.93
CA ASP A 73 5.28 -0.60 -10.59
C ASP A 73 5.53 0.59 -11.53
N ASP A 74 4.51 1.35 -11.91
CA ASP A 74 4.64 2.47 -12.86
C ASP A 74 5.45 3.67 -12.33
N PHE A 75 5.86 3.61 -11.05
CA PHE A 75 6.50 4.70 -10.32
C PHE A 75 7.99 4.47 -10.05
N VAL A 76 8.67 3.59 -10.81
CA VAL A 76 10.12 3.35 -10.62
C VAL A 76 10.96 4.64 -10.70
N ASP A 77 10.58 5.57 -11.58
CA ASP A 77 11.33 6.81 -11.84
C ASP A 77 10.66 8.08 -11.26
N LYS A 78 9.52 7.95 -10.54
CA LYS A 78 8.76 9.08 -10.00
C LYS A 78 8.28 8.79 -8.57
N PRO A 79 8.25 9.78 -7.66
CA PRO A 79 7.67 9.57 -6.34
C PRO A 79 6.21 9.11 -6.47
N LEU A 80 5.87 7.99 -5.81
CA LEU A 80 4.49 7.56 -5.68
C LEU A 80 3.75 8.54 -4.76
N THR A 81 2.69 9.15 -5.28
CA THR A 81 1.80 10.05 -4.52
C THR A 81 0.43 9.41 -4.36
N LEU A 82 -0.33 9.84 -3.35
CA LEU A 82 -1.70 9.37 -3.12
C LEU A 82 -2.61 9.65 -4.32
N GLU A 83 -2.46 10.81 -4.96
CA GLU A 83 -3.21 11.15 -6.17
C GLU A 83 -2.89 10.21 -7.32
N ALA A 84 -1.60 9.92 -7.53
CA ALA A 84 -1.20 8.98 -8.56
C ALA A 84 -1.72 7.57 -8.26
N ALA A 85 -1.63 7.11 -7.00
CA ALA A 85 -2.16 5.83 -6.56
C ALA A 85 -3.67 5.73 -6.84
N ARG A 86 -4.45 6.77 -6.56
CA ARG A 86 -5.91 6.80 -6.85
C ARG A 86 -6.26 6.53 -8.32
N GLY A 87 -5.34 6.81 -9.25
CA GLY A 87 -5.49 6.46 -10.66
C GLY A 87 -5.53 4.95 -10.96
N HIS A 88 -5.11 4.11 -10.01
CA HIS A 88 -5.00 2.65 -10.15
C HIS A 88 -6.08 1.87 -9.38
N LEU A 89 -7.25 2.48 -9.17
CA LEU A 89 -8.40 1.89 -8.47
C LEU A 89 -8.02 1.25 -7.13
N VAL A 90 -7.51 2.06 -6.21
CA VAL A 90 -7.05 1.60 -4.90
C VAL A 90 -8.18 1.54 -3.88
N PHE A 91 -7.97 0.81 -2.79
CA PHE A 91 -8.86 0.82 -1.64
C PHE A 91 -8.25 1.69 -0.52
N GLU A 92 -8.88 2.81 -0.23
CA GLU A 92 -8.49 3.69 0.88
C GLU A 92 -9.20 3.25 2.16
N ALA A 93 -8.43 2.87 3.17
CA ALA A 93 -8.96 2.55 4.48
C ALA A 93 -8.80 3.75 5.41
N VAL A 94 -9.92 4.25 5.93
CA VAL A 94 -9.92 5.26 6.99
C VAL A 94 -9.67 4.52 8.30
N LEU A 95 -8.49 4.75 8.90
CA LEU A 95 -8.24 4.31 10.27
C LEU A 95 -8.67 5.39 11.26
N GLY A 96 -9.54 5.00 12.20
CA GLY A 96 -9.63 5.71 13.48
C GLY A 96 -8.48 5.26 14.38
N TYR A 97 -7.25 5.65 14.05
CA TYR A 97 -6.09 5.22 14.83
C TYR A 97 -6.19 5.74 16.28
N GLU A 98 -6.14 4.80 17.21
CA GLU A 98 -6.09 5.01 18.66
C GLU A 98 -4.77 4.45 19.18
N ASN A 99 -4.03 5.26 19.93
CA ASN A 99 -2.63 4.99 20.30
C ASN A 99 -2.39 3.74 21.19
N THR A 100 -3.45 3.00 21.51
CA THR A 100 -3.45 1.84 22.40
C THR A 100 -3.44 0.50 21.67
N GLN A 101 -3.76 0.46 20.36
CA GLN A 101 -3.86 -0.80 19.63
C GLN A 101 -2.59 -1.07 18.80
N SER A 102 -2.04 -2.27 18.97
CA SER A 102 -0.91 -2.77 18.18
C SER A 102 -1.33 -3.45 16.87
N SER A 103 -2.64 -3.65 16.67
CA SER A 103 -3.20 -4.30 15.49
C SER A 103 -4.54 -3.71 15.09
N TYR A 104 -4.76 -3.53 13.79
CA TYR A 104 -6.00 -3.03 13.21
C TYR A 104 -6.51 -3.96 12.12
N GLU A 105 -7.78 -4.30 12.19
CA GLU A 105 -8.49 -4.90 11.07
C GLU A 105 -9.11 -3.80 10.22
N LEU A 106 -8.84 -3.85 8.92
CA LEU A 106 -9.44 -2.90 7.98
C LEU A 106 -10.85 -3.34 7.61
N PRO A 107 -11.73 -2.39 7.22
CA PRO A 107 -12.95 -2.75 6.54
C PRO A 107 -12.63 -3.65 5.33
N PRO A 108 -13.50 -4.61 5.00
CA PRO A 108 -13.24 -5.53 3.92
C PRO A 108 -13.17 -4.78 2.59
N VAL A 109 -12.15 -5.09 1.79
CA VAL A 109 -12.03 -4.58 0.43
C VAL A 109 -13.24 -5.10 -0.38
N PRO A 110 -14.03 -4.22 -1.00
CA PRO A 110 -15.20 -4.59 -1.77
C PRO A 110 -14.91 -5.57 -2.92
N GLU A 111 -15.88 -6.42 -3.22
CA GLU A 111 -15.76 -7.49 -4.23
C GLU A 111 -15.41 -6.98 -5.63
N ASP A 112 -16.00 -5.88 -6.04
CA ASP A 112 -15.75 -5.22 -7.32
C ASP A 112 -14.32 -4.67 -7.42
N VAL A 113 -13.79 -4.11 -6.34
CA VAL A 113 -12.43 -3.56 -6.29
C VAL A 113 -11.38 -4.66 -6.43
N TRP A 114 -11.40 -5.69 -5.58
CA TRP A 114 -10.35 -6.71 -5.64
C TRP A 114 -10.46 -7.61 -6.87
N ARG A 115 -11.66 -7.80 -7.44
CA ARG A 115 -11.82 -8.48 -8.73
C ARG A 115 -11.19 -7.70 -9.87
N TRP A 116 -11.34 -6.39 -9.87
CA TRP A 116 -10.72 -5.54 -10.87
C TRP A 116 -9.20 -5.69 -10.85
N TRP A 117 -8.59 -5.73 -9.66
CA TRP A 117 -7.16 -6.00 -9.51
C TRP A 117 -6.74 -7.32 -10.16
N LEU A 118 -7.46 -8.41 -9.89
CA LEU A 118 -7.15 -9.71 -10.50
C LEU A 118 -7.24 -9.69 -12.02
N VAL A 119 -8.26 -9.04 -12.58
CA VAL A 119 -8.41 -8.93 -14.04
C VAL A 119 -7.24 -8.15 -14.62
N HIS A 120 -6.86 -7.02 -14.02
CA HIS A 120 -5.78 -6.18 -14.54
C HIS A 120 -4.40 -6.85 -14.40
N SER A 121 -4.08 -7.45 -13.26
CA SER A 121 -2.82 -8.19 -13.07
C SER A 121 -2.71 -9.37 -14.04
N LEU A 122 -3.83 -10.07 -14.31
CA LEU A 122 -3.84 -11.17 -15.27
C LEU A 122 -3.68 -10.67 -16.72
N TRP A 123 -4.33 -9.56 -17.08
CA TRP A 123 -4.19 -8.97 -18.41
C TRP A 123 -2.77 -8.47 -18.70
N GLU A 124 -2.09 -7.88 -17.73
CA GLU A 124 -0.69 -7.49 -17.88
C GLU A 124 0.23 -8.70 -18.09
N SER A 125 -0.04 -9.82 -17.41
CA SER A 125 0.72 -11.06 -17.60
C SER A 125 0.55 -11.65 -19.00
N VAL A 126 -0.66 -11.56 -19.58
CA VAL A 126 -0.97 -12.08 -20.93
C VAL A 126 -0.46 -11.13 -22.02
N GLY A 127 -0.62 -9.81 -21.85
CA GLY A 127 -0.15 -8.79 -22.78
C GLY A 127 1.36 -8.55 -22.75
N GLY A 128 2.02 -8.73 -21.60
CA GLY A 128 3.47 -8.60 -21.43
C GLY A 128 4.28 -9.68 -22.17
N THR A 129 3.65 -10.81 -22.49
CA THR A 129 4.29 -11.89 -23.28
C THR A 129 4.56 -11.46 -24.73
N LEU A 130 3.86 -10.43 -25.24
CA LEU A 130 4.12 -9.85 -26.57
C LEU A 130 5.21 -8.78 -26.57
N LYS A 131 5.47 -8.08 -25.45
CA LYS A 131 6.53 -7.05 -25.38
C LYS A 131 7.92 -7.59 -25.07
N LYS A 132 8.04 -8.76 -24.41
CA LYS A 132 9.37 -9.32 -24.02
C LYS A 132 10.18 -9.90 -25.18
N LYS A 133 9.60 -10.10 -26.37
CA LYS A 133 10.33 -10.63 -27.54
C LYS A 133 11.14 -9.59 -28.34
N SER A 134 11.03 -8.30 -28.03
CA SER A 134 11.70 -7.24 -28.81
C SER A 134 13.06 -6.80 -28.26
N ARG A 135 13.58 -7.44 -27.21
CA ARG A 135 14.85 -7.08 -26.55
C ARG A 135 15.94 -8.16 -26.63
N LEU A 136 15.90 -8.98 -27.68
CA LEU A 136 17.00 -9.89 -28.04
C LEU A 136 17.42 -9.62 -29.48
N SER A 137 18.28 -8.62 -29.67
CA SER A 137 19.18 -8.48 -30.82
C SER A 137 20.21 -7.40 -30.51
N ILE A 138 21.44 -7.64 -30.97
CA ILE A 138 22.65 -6.82 -30.89
C ILE A 138 23.52 -7.10 -29.66
N TRP A 139 24.26 -8.21 -29.72
CA TRP A 139 25.73 -8.20 -29.69
C TRP A 139 26.24 -9.08 -30.83
#